data_AF-A0A4R2H8H1-F1
#
_entry.id   AF-A0A4R2H8H1-F1
#
_cell.length_a   1.000
_cell.length_b   1.000
_cell.length_c   1.000
_cell.angle_alpha   90.00
_cell.angle_beta   90.00
_cell.angle_gamma   90.00
#
_symmetry.space_group_name_H-M   'P 1'
#
loop_
_entity.id
_entity.type
_entity.pdbx_description
1 polymer ?
#
loop_
_entity_poly.entity_id
_entity_poly.type
_entity_poly.pdbx_seq_one_letter_code
_entity_poly.pdbx_strand_id
1 'polypeptide(L)'
;MRKYIIHSIFLFAIIAIIISCQNQETIDLQNYMSNGKDIYKTRCQNCHGENGEGLGKLAPPLTDSVFLKNNKTRLACIIRNGTNEKMTINGKEYQEKMPAFPELADIDVAQVMVYITNSFGNNQGFVPYNKVSIHLQNCK
;
A
#
# COMPACT_ATOMS: atom_id res chain seq x y z
N MET A 1 -37.68 -24.63 30.66
CA MET A 1 -36.47 -25.05 29.90
C MET A 1 -36.49 -24.57 28.45
N ARG A 2 -37.50 -24.90 27.62
CA ARG A 2 -37.57 -24.49 26.19
C ARG A 2 -37.45 -22.97 25.94
N LYS A 3 -38.10 -22.13 26.77
CA LYS A 3 -38.03 -20.66 26.63
C LYS A 3 -36.63 -20.10 26.90
N TYR A 4 -35.91 -20.62 27.90
CA TYR A 4 -34.54 -20.20 28.22
C TYR A 4 -33.53 -20.60 27.13
N ILE A 5 -33.74 -21.75 26.48
CA ILE A 5 -32.94 -22.19 25.33
C ILE A 5 -33.16 -21.25 24.14
N ILE A 6 -34.41 -20.91 23.83
CA ILE A 6 -34.74 -19.98 22.73
C ILE A 6 -34.14 -18.59 23.00
N HIS A 7 -34.24 -18.06 24.22
CA HIS A 7 -33.64 -16.78 24.58
C HIS A 7 -32.11 -16.82 24.53
N SER A 8 -31.47 -17.93 24.93
CA SER A 8 -30.00 -18.08 24.86
C SER A 8 -29.52 -18.16 23.41
N ILE A 9 -30.24 -18.87 22.53
CA ILE A 9 -29.91 -18.92 21.10
C ILE A 9 -30.06 -17.54 20.46
N PHE A 10 -31.13 -16.81 20.81
CA PHE A 10 -31.36 -15.46 20.29
C PHE A 10 -30.28 -14.47 20.77
N LEU A 11 -29.88 -14.56 22.05
CA LEU A 11 -28.80 -13.75 22.60
C LEU A 11 -27.45 -14.07 21.94
N PHE A 12 -27.16 -15.35 21.71
CA PHE A 12 -25.94 -15.79 21.03
C PHE A 12 -25.90 -15.32 19.57
N ALA A 13 -27.03 -15.37 18.85
CA ALA A 13 -27.14 -14.87 17.49
C ALA A 13 -26.89 -13.35 17.41
N ILE A 14 -27.41 -12.58 18.35
CA ILE A 14 -27.16 -11.12 18.43
C ILE A 14 -25.67 -10.84 18.71
N ILE A 15 -25.05 -11.58 19.63
CA ILE A 15 -23.61 -11.43 19.92
C ILE A 15 -22.76 -11.77 18.69
N ALA A 16 -23.09 -12.84 17.96
CA ALA A 16 -22.39 -13.23 16.75
C ALA A 16 -22.49 -12.17 15.63
N ILE A 17 -23.65 -11.53 15.47
CA ILE A 17 -23.86 -10.43 14.50
C ILE A 17 -22.97 -9.23 14.84
N ILE A 18 -22.86 -8.87 16.12
CA ILE A 18 -22.00 -7.76 16.58
C ILE A 18 -20.51 -8.07 16.34
N ILE A 19 -20.09 -9.33 16.54
CA ILE A 19 -18.71 -9.77 16.28
C ILE A 19 -18.39 -9.78 14.79
N SER A 20 -19.39 -9.96 13.92
CA SER A 20 -19.21 -10.05 12.46
C SER A 20 -19.07 -8.70 11.75
N CYS A 21 -19.14 -7.57 12.46
CA CYS A 21 -18.84 -6.25 11.91
C CYS A 21 -17.32 -6.12 11.67
N GLN A 22 -16.80 -6.71 10.59
CA GLN A 22 -15.46 -6.38 10.11
C GLN A 22 -15.42 -4.89 9.75
N ASN A 23 -14.38 -4.20 10.23
CA ASN A 23 -14.16 -2.80 9.88
C ASN A 23 -13.96 -2.68 8.36
N GLN A 24 -14.75 -1.82 7.70
CA GLN A 24 -14.67 -1.54 6.26
C GLN A 24 -13.23 -1.22 5.84
N GLU A 25 -12.48 -0.49 6.67
CA GLU A 25 -11.09 -0.14 6.42
C GLU A 25 -10.17 -1.36 6.30
N THR A 26 -10.43 -2.41 7.10
CA THR A 26 -9.66 -3.66 7.04
C THR A 26 -9.90 -4.40 5.73
N ILE A 27 -11.15 -4.42 5.25
CA ILE A 27 -11.52 -5.04 3.98
C ILE A 27 -10.86 -4.28 2.82
N ASP A 28 -10.92 -2.95 2.85
CA ASP A 28 -10.31 -2.10 1.82
C ASP A 28 -8.79 -2.26 1.80
N LEU A 29 -8.14 -2.31 2.97
CA LEU A 29 -6.70 -2.58 3.08
C LEU A 29 -6.35 -3.93 2.44
N GLN A 30 -7.09 -5.00 2.77
CA GLN A 30 -6.84 -6.33 2.20
C GLN A 30 -6.97 -6.34 0.67
N ASN A 31 -8.00 -5.69 0.13
CA ASN A 31 -8.20 -5.57 -1.31
C ASN A 31 -7.05 -4.81 -1.99
N TYR A 32 -6.61 -3.69 -1.40
CA TYR A 32 -5.50 -2.90 -1.93
C TYR A 32 -4.18 -3.67 -1.85
N MET A 33 -3.94 -4.40 -0.77
CA MET A 33 -2.75 -5.25 -0.63
C MET A 33 -2.73 -6.36 -1.69
N SER A 34 -3.87 -7.00 -1.96
CA SER A 34 -3.97 -8.05 -2.98
C SER A 34 -3.68 -7.51 -4.38
N ASN A 35 -4.43 -6.49 -4.82
CA ASN A 35 -4.28 -5.94 -6.17
C ASN A 35 -2.91 -5.25 -6.35
N GLY A 36 -2.45 -4.53 -5.32
CA GLY A 36 -1.16 -3.86 -5.32
C GLY A 36 0.01 -4.82 -5.43
N LYS A 37 -0.11 -6.04 -4.86
CA LYS A 37 0.89 -7.10 -5.01
C LYS A 37 1.05 -7.54 -6.46
N ASP A 38 -0.05 -7.70 -7.19
CA ASP A 38 -0.01 -8.14 -8.59
C ASP A 38 0.61 -7.07 -9.50
N ILE A 39 0.28 -5.80 -9.24
CA ILE A 39 0.93 -4.66 -9.91
C ILE A 39 2.43 -4.64 -9.59
N TYR A 40 2.80 -4.78 -8.31
CA TYR A 40 4.20 -4.79 -7.87
C TYR A 40 5.01 -5.89 -8.58
N LYS A 41 4.50 -7.12 -8.59
CA LYS A 41 5.15 -8.26 -9.26
C LYS A 41 5.40 -7.99 -10.75
N THR A 42 4.44 -7.36 -11.40
CA THR A 42 4.49 -7.16 -12.86
C THR A 42 5.34 -5.95 -13.25
N ARG A 43 5.35 -4.90 -12.43
CA ARG A 43 5.88 -3.57 -12.82
C ARG A 43 7.08 -3.10 -12.00
N CYS A 44 7.20 -3.53 -10.75
CA CYS A 44 8.15 -2.97 -9.79
C CYS A 44 9.24 -3.96 -9.37
N GLN A 45 8.89 -5.24 -9.25
CA GLN A 45 9.73 -6.28 -8.66
C GLN A 45 11.08 -6.47 -9.37
N ASN A 46 11.13 -6.34 -10.69
CA ASN A 46 12.38 -6.54 -11.45
C ASN A 46 13.50 -5.57 -11.03
N CYS A 47 13.13 -4.38 -10.51
CA CYS A 47 14.09 -3.40 -10.01
C CYS A 47 14.15 -3.41 -8.48
N HIS A 48 13.01 -3.45 -7.81
CA HIS A 48 12.95 -3.32 -6.35
C HIS A 48 13.10 -4.65 -5.59
N GLY A 49 13.18 -5.78 -6.29
CA GLY A 49 13.36 -7.10 -5.70
C GLY A 49 12.05 -7.74 -5.21
N GLU A 50 12.05 -9.05 -4.98
CA GLU A 50 10.85 -9.76 -4.49
C GLU A 50 10.50 -9.36 -3.05
N ASN A 51 11.51 -9.02 -2.26
CA ASN A 51 11.40 -8.61 -0.86
C ASN A 51 11.63 -7.11 -0.66
N GLY A 52 11.58 -6.30 -1.73
CA GLY A 52 11.82 -4.86 -1.64
C GLY A 52 13.28 -4.50 -1.35
N GLU A 53 14.22 -5.41 -1.57
CA GLU A 53 15.64 -5.26 -1.25
C GLU A 53 16.43 -4.34 -2.20
N GLY A 54 15.84 -3.98 -3.34
CA GLY A 54 16.46 -3.17 -4.39
C GLY A 54 17.45 -3.96 -5.25
N LEU A 55 18.15 -3.24 -6.13
CA LEU A 55 19.15 -3.79 -7.06
C LEU A 55 20.47 -3.04 -6.94
N GLY A 56 21.20 -3.28 -5.85
CA GLY A 56 22.50 -2.65 -5.61
C GLY A 56 22.41 -1.12 -5.59
N LYS A 57 23.12 -0.45 -6.51
CA LYS A 57 23.05 1.01 -6.70
C LYS A 57 22.03 1.44 -7.76
N LEU A 58 21.48 0.49 -8.52
CA LEU A 58 20.61 0.76 -9.66
C LEU A 58 19.16 1.05 -9.25
N ALA A 59 18.68 0.41 -8.19
CA ALA A 59 17.35 0.62 -7.66
C ALA A 59 17.37 0.58 -6.14
N PRO A 60 16.73 1.56 -5.47
CA PRO A 60 16.73 1.62 -4.02
C PRO A 60 15.85 0.53 -3.39
N PRO A 61 16.16 0.12 -2.14
CA PRO A 61 15.29 -0.74 -1.37
C PRO A 61 14.02 0.01 -0.96
N LEU A 62 12.92 -0.72 -0.84
CA LEU A 62 11.64 -0.26 -0.33
C LEU A 62 11.44 -0.61 1.16
N THR A 63 12.50 -1.05 1.84
CA THR A 63 12.51 -1.39 3.27
C THR A 63 12.76 -0.18 4.19
N ASP A 64 13.10 0.99 3.64
CA ASP A 64 13.29 2.22 4.41
C ASP A 64 11.93 2.84 4.78
N SER A 65 11.38 2.38 5.90
CA SER A 65 10.09 2.86 6.42
C SER A 65 10.06 4.36 6.71
N VAL A 66 11.20 4.96 7.08
CA VAL A 66 11.30 6.38 7.41
C VAL A 66 11.23 7.20 6.12
N PHE A 67 11.99 6.83 5.09
CA PHE A 67 11.93 7.47 3.79
C PHE A 67 10.53 7.41 3.20
N LEU A 68 9.90 6.23 3.19
CA LEU A 68 8.55 6.04 2.66
C LEU A 68 7.52 6.88 3.42
N LYS A 69 7.62 6.93 4.76
CA LYS A 69 6.70 7.71 5.60
C LYS A 69 6.86 9.22 5.36
N ASN A 70 8.10 9.71 5.29
CA ASN A 70 8.39 11.14 5.08
C ASN A 70 8.00 11.61 3.68
N ASN A 71 7.99 10.71 2.70
CA ASN A 71 7.64 11.02 1.30
C ASN A 71 6.24 10.51 0.91
N LYS A 72 5.39 10.12 1.86
CA LYS A 72 4.10 9.44 1.60
C LYS A 72 3.19 10.17 0.59
N THR A 73 3.22 11.50 0.57
CA THR A 73 2.44 12.32 -0.39
C THR A 73 3.06 12.35 -1.79
N ARG A 74 4.39 12.22 -1.89
CA ARG A 74 5.14 12.23 -3.15
C ARG A 74 5.25 10.85 -3.81
N LEU A 75 5.07 9.77 -3.06
CA LEU A 75 5.18 8.40 -3.58
C LEU A 75 4.27 8.18 -4.79
N ALA A 76 3.03 8.68 -4.75
CA ALA A 76 2.11 8.58 -5.88
C ALA A 76 2.67 9.24 -7.15
N CYS A 77 3.27 10.43 -7.02
CA CYS A 77 3.93 11.12 -8.12
C CYS A 77 5.15 10.36 -8.64
N ILE A 78 5.99 9.84 -7.75
CA ILE A 78 7.17 9.05 -8.11
C ILE A 78 6.75 7.80 -8.90
N ILE A 79 5.68 7.12 -8.47
CA ILE A 79 5.15 5.93 -9.18
C ILE A 79 4.59 6.33 -10.55
N ARG A 80 3.74 7.37 -10.62
CA ARG A 80 3.08 7.75 -11.88
C ARG A 80 4.04 8.33 -12.90
N ASN A 81 4.85 9.30 -12.45
CA ASN A 81 5.64 10.17 -13.32
C ASN A 81 7.11 9.73 -13.39
N GLY A 82 7.52 8.75 -12.58
CA GLY A 82 8.92 8.41 -12.42
C GLY A 82 9.69 9.50 -11.66
N THR A 83 10.99 9.33 -11.57
CA THR A 83 11.89 10.35 -11.01
C THR A 83 13.32 10.13 -11.48
N ASN A 84 14.10 11.20 -11.54
CA ASN A 84 15.55 11.20 -11.71
C ASN A 84 16.24 12.03 -10.61
N GLU A 85 15.51 12.34 -9.54
CA GLU A 85 16.04 13.10 -8.42
C GLU A 85 17.06 12.25 -7.66
N LYS A 86 18.11 12.92 -7.17
CA LYS A 86 19.04 12.31 -6.24
C LYS A 86 18.35 12.12 -4.89
N MET A 87 18.36 10.90 -4.35
CA MET A 87 17.71 10.55 -3.08
C MET A 87 18.65 9.76 -2.18
N THR A 88 18.52 9.97 -0.87
CA THR A 88 19.22 9.17 0.15
C THR A 88 18.23 8.22 0.81
N ILE A 89 18.43 6.92 0.63
CA ILE A 89 17.56 5.85 1.13
C ILE A 89 18.43 4.85 1.90
N ASN A 90 18.10 4.58 3.16
CA ASN A 90 18.93 3.82 4.10
C ASN A 90 20.40 4.30 4.15
N GLY A 91 20.60 5.62 4.13
CA GLY A 91 21.93 6.24 4.17
C GLY A 91 22.77 6.07 2.90
N LYS A 92 22.22 5.49 1.83
CA LYS A 92 22.88 5.35 0.51
C LYS A 92 22.25 6.30 -0.50
N GLU A 93 23.09 6.90 -1.35
CA GLU A 93 22.63 7.77 -2.41
C GLU A 93 22.24 6.99 -3.67
N TYR A 94 21.12 7.37 -4.27
CA TYR A 94 20.60 6.86 -5.53
C TYR A 94 20.30 8.04 -6.46
N GLN A 95 20.65 7.90 -7.74
CA GLN A 95 20.42 8.94 -8.76
C GLN A 95 19.94 8.34 -10.09
N GLU A 96 19.81 7.01 -10.16
CA GLU A 96 19.29 6.36 -11.35
C GLU A 96 17.83 6.73 -11.59
N LYS A 97 17.45 6.78 -12.87
CA LYS A 97 16.09 7.14 -13.28
C LYS A 97 15.12 5.99 -12.97
N MET A 98 14.11 6.27 -12.16
CA MET A 98 12.91 5.44 -12.05
C MET A 98 11.97 5.75 -13.23
N PRO A 99 11.60 4.75 -14.05
CA PRO A 99 10.63 4.94 -15.13
C PRO A 99 9.26 5.40 -14.62
N ALA A 100 8.55 6.12 -15.48
CA ALA A 100 7.16 6.50 -15.26
C ALA A 100 6.23 5.34 -15.63
N PHE A 101 5.06 5.29 -14.99
CA PHE A 101 3.96 4.38 -15.31
C PHE A 101 2.68 5.18 -15.59
N PRO A 102 2.66 6.04 -16.64
CA PRO A 102 1.53 6.92 -16.92
C PRO A 102 0.22 6.16 -17.19
N GLU A 103 0.32 4.90 -17.61
CA GLU A 103 -0.79 4.02 -17.96
C GLU A 103 -1.57 3.46 -16.77
N LEU A 104 -0.97 3.41 -15.56
CA LEU A 104 -1.66 2.96 -14.36
C LEU A 104 -2.81 3.91 -14.04
N ALA A 105 -3.98 3.45 -13.63
CA ALA A 105 -5.02 4.39 -13.16
C ALA A 105 -4.72 4.88 -11.74
N ASP A 106 -5.40 5.93 -11.29
CA ASP A 106 -5.21 6.48 -9.93
C ASP A 106 -5.42 5.42 -8.84
N ILE A 107 -6.38 4.52 -9.08
CA ILE A 107 -6.65 3.38 -8.20
C ILE A 107 -5.49 2.38 -8.18
N ASP A 108 -4.86 2.10 -9.32
CA ASP A 108 -3.74 1.16 -9.41
C ASP A 108 -2.51 1.72 -8.68
N VAL A 109 -2.24 3.02 -8.86
CA VAL A 109 -1.20 3.74 -8.11
C VAL A 109 -1.49 3.66 -6.60
N ALA A 110 -2.74 3.87 -6.19
CA ALA A 110 -3.11 3.79 -4.79
C ALA A 110 -2.89 2.38 -4.20
N GLN A 111 -3.29 1.34 -4.93
CA GLN A 111 -3.14 -0.06 -4.53
C GLN A 111 -1.67 -0.45 -4.39
N VAL A 112 -0.83 -0.17 -5.40
CA VAL A 112 0.60 -0.51 -5.33
C VAL A 112 1.33 0.31 -4.26
N MET A 113 0.97 1.59 -4.07
CA MET A 113 1.53 2.42 -3.02
C MET A 113 1.17 1.88 -1.62
N VAL A 114 -0.08 1.46 -1.41
CA VAL A 114 -0.50 0.82 -0.14
C VAL A 114 0.24 -0.49 0.06
N TYR A 115 0.39 -1.30 -0.98
CA TYR A 115 1.16 -2.55 -0.91
C TYR A 115 2.61 -2.31 -0.48
N ILE A 116 3.32 -1.39 -1.14
CA ILE A 116 4.71 -1.04 -0.81
C ILE A 116 4.85 -0.56 0.63
N THR A 117 3.96 0.35 1.05
CA THR A 117 4.01 0.98 2.39
C THR A 117 3.51 0.09 3.53
N ASN A 118 3.05 -1.13 3.23
CA ASN A 118 2.63 -2.13 4.22
C ASN A 118 3.29 -3.52 3.99
N SER A 119 4.34 -3.56 3.16
CA SER A 119 5.16 -4.76 2.90
C SER A 119 6.61 -4.51 3.30
N PHE A 120 7.46 -5.53 3.22
CA PHE A 120 8.92 -5.39 3.40
C PHE A 120 9.33 -4.82 4.78
N GLY A 121 8.54 -5.14 5.81
CA GLY A 121 8.72 -4.60 7.17
C GLY A 121 8.03 -3.26 7.43
N ASN A 122 7.35 -2.68 6.43
CA ASN A 122 6.56 -1.46 6.59
C ASN A 122 5.14 -1.76 7.09
N ASN A 123 4.56 -0.79 7.81
CA ASN A 123 3.17 -0.84 8.26
C ASN A 123 2.63 0.59 8.42
N GLN A 124 2.22 1.21 7.31
CA GLN A 124 1.77 2.61 7.28
C GLN A 124 0.25 2.79 7.17
N GLY A 125 -0.50 1.68 7.20
CA GLY A 125 -1.94 1.65 7.14
C GLY A 125 -2.52 1.95 5.75
N PHE A 126 -3.84 2.05 5.72
CA PHE A 126 -4.61 2.26 4.50
C PHE A 126 -4.54 3.72 4.02
N VAL A 127 -4.53 3.91 2.70
CA VAL A 127 -4.72 5.22 2.06
C VAL A 127 -5.73 5.06 0.93
N PRO A 128 -6.90 5.73 1.02
CA PRO A 128 -7.95 5.57 0.01
C PRO A 128 -7.59 6.25 -1.31
N TYR A 129 -8.10 5.72 -2.42
CA TYR A 129 -7.80 6.22 -3.77
C TYR A 129 -8.05 7.72 -3.95
N ASN A 130 -9.10 8.28 -3.31
CA ASN A 130 -9.43 9.69 -3.44
C ASN A 130 -8.31 10.59 -2.89
N LYS A 131 -7.65 10.20 -1.79
CA LYS A 131 -6.46 10.89 -1.29
C LYS A 131 -5.29 10.78 -2.26
N VAL A 132 -5.09 9.60 -2.85
CA VAL A 132 -4.02 9.38 -3.82
C VAL A 132 -4.25 10.19 -5.09
N SER A 133 -5.49 10.26 -5.57
CA SER A 133 -5.88 11.09 -6.72
C SER A 133 -5.60 12.57 -6.46
N ILE A 134 -5.89 13.06 -5.25
CA ILE A 134 -5.51 14.43 -4.85
C ILE A 134 -3.99 14.62 -4.87
N HIS A 135 -3.20 13.65 -4.39
CA HIS A 135 -1.73 13.74 -4.49
C HIS A 135 -1.28 13.80 -5.95
N LEU A 136 -1.87 12.96 -6.81
CA LEU A 136 -1.54 12.89 -8.24
C LEU A 136 -1.84 14.20 -8.98
N GLN A 137 -2.96 14.87 -8.66
CA GLN A 137 -3.31 16.18 -9.21
C GLN A 137 -2.34 17.29 -8.79
N ASN A 138 -1.61 17.09 -7.69
CA ASN A 138 -0.67 18.05 -7.13
C ASN A 138 0.79 17.69 -7.40
N CYS A 139 1.05 16.73 -8.31
CA CYS A 139 2.40 16.46 -8.78
C CYS A 139 2.90 17.68 -9.57
N LYS A 140 3.74 18.49 -8.93
CA LYS A 140 4.43 19.61 -9.56
C LYS A 140 5.61 19.13 -10.39
#